data_AF-A0A9P6LVV6-F1
#
_entry.id   AF-A0A9P6LVV6-F1
#
_cell.length_a   1.000
_cell.length_b   1.000
_cell.length_c   1.000
_cell.angle_alpha   90.00
_cell.angle_beta   90.00
_cell.angle_gamma   90.00
#
_symmetry.space_group_name_H-M   'P 1'
#
loop_
_entity.id
_entity.type
_entity.pdbx_description
1 polymer ?
#
loop_
_entity_poly.entity_id
_entity_poly.type
_entity_poly.pdbx_seq_one_letter_code
_entity_poly.pdbx_strand_id
1 'polypeptide(L)'
;IVAEMRWTEKAVFEATGVKLKYMRPPYGDINNRVRYVLKKLGYIPVDWTGDEFDTNDWQLPEKKMTEAQVIAHFSKSIDTYAASNKTKGFYCLEHDLTVETVSVAQKLIPLGLAKNITFANVGECESDASPYQGGTGPVATATVSGANPSATGSTSPRATASTTPAKNANGAEKTAGSVLAIAGAVAAVAGLVLA
;
A
#
# COMPACT_ATOMS: atom_id res chain seq x y z
N ILE A 1 -18.05 -9.45 -7.57
CA ILE A 1 -17.77 -8.16 -8.27
C ILE A 1 -18.74 -7.01 -8.00
N VAL A 2 -20.05 -7.05 -8.34
CA VAL A 2 -20.91 -5.86 -8.12
C VAL A 2 -20.97 -5.46 -6.64
N ALA A 3 -21.20 -6.45 -5.76
CA ALA A 3 -21.22 -6.23 -4.32
C ALA A 3 -19.87 -5.73 -3.80
N GLU A 4 -18.76 -6.39 -4.17
CA GLU A 4 -17.39 -5.95 -3.83
C GLU A 4 -17.15 -4.48 -4.19
N MET A 5 -17.40 -4.11 -5.45
CA MET A 5 -17.18 -2.74 -5.91
C MET A 5 -18.04 -1.73 -5.15
N ARG A 6 -19.31 -2.03 -4.90
CA ARG A 6 -20.21 -1.10 -4.19
C ARG A 6 -19.89 -0.98 -2.71
N TRP A 7 -19.43 -2.05 -2.06
CA TRP A 7 -18.99 -1.98 -0.65
C TRP A 7 -17.70 -1.20 -0.50
N THR A 8 -16.72 -1.40 -1.38
CA THR A 8 -15.49 -0.60 -1.40
C THR A 8 -15.79 0.87 -1.70
N GLU A 9 -16.64 1.15 -2.70
CA GLU A 9 -17.07 2.52 -3.02
C GLU A 9 -17.70 3.21 -1.81
N LYS A 10 -18.60 2.52 -1.11
CA LYS A 10 -19.26 3.04 0.09
C LYS A 10 -18.23 3.39 1.17
N ALA A 11 -17.32 2.47 1.49
CA ALA A 11 -16.30 2.70 2.51
C ALA A 11 -15.39 3.89 2.17
N VAL A 12 -14.94 3.99 0.91
CA VAL A 12 -14.12 5.12 0.45
C VAL A 12 -14.92 6.43 0.50
N PHE A 13 -16.16 6.42 0.02
CA PHE A 13 -17.01 7.61 0.01
C PHE A 13 -17.32 8.11 1.42
N GLU A 14 -17.60 7.22 2.38
CA GLU A 14 -17.83 7.59 3.77
C GLU A 14 -16.58 8.20 4.42
N ALA A 15 -15.38 7.75 4.05
CA ALA A 15 -14.13 8.29 4.58
C ALA A 15 -13.69 9.59 3.91
N THR A 16 -14.01 9.80 2.63
CA THR A 16 -13.38 10.85 1.80
C THR A 16 -14.37 11.82 1.15
N GLY A 17 -15.65 11.46 1.06
CA GLY A 17 -16.67 12.21 0.32
C GLY A 17 -16.57 12.10 -1.21
N VAL A 18 -15.63 11.32 -1.75
CA VAL A 18 -15.45 11.18 -3.22
C VAL A 18 -15.81 9.79 -3.72
N LYS A 19 -16.33 9.72 -4.96
CA LYS A 19 -16.58 8.46 -5.65
C LYS A 19 -15.48 8.18 -6.67
N LEU A 20 -14.80 7.04 -6.53
CA LEU A 20 -13.66 6.70 -7.36
C LEU A 20 -14.08 6.40 -8.80
N LYS A 21 -13.29 6.87 -9.78
CA LYS A 21 -13.45 6.51 -11.20
C LYS A 21 -12.53 5.37 -11.61
N TYR A 22 -11.34 5.30 -11.03
CA TYR A 22 -10.34 4.28 -11.34
C TYR A 22 -10.39 3.13 -10.34
N MET A 23 -10.15 1.91 -10.81
CA MET A 23 -9.97 0.73 -9.96
C MET A 23 -8.89 -0.18 -10.56
N ARG A 24 -8.21 -0.96 -9.73
CA ARG A 24 -7.26 -1.99 -10.18
C ARG A 24 -7.86 -3.37 -9.96
N PRO A 25 -7.95 -4.24 -10.98
CA PRO A 25 -8.35 -5.63 -10.81
C PRO A 25 -7.33 -6.38 -9.94
N PRO A 26 -7.76 -7.19 -8.95
CA PRO A 26 -6.87 -8.11 -8.26
C PRO A 26 -6.14 -9.01 -9.26
N TYR A 27 -4.81 -9.12 -9.11
CA TYR A 27 -3.93 -9.90 -9.99
C TYR A 27 -3.94 -9.48 -11.48
N GLY A 28 -4.51 -8.31 -11.82
CA GLY A 28 -4.72 -7.92 -13.22
C GLY A 28 -5.74 -8.82 -13.96
N ASP A 29 -6.44 -9.71 -13.26
CA ASP A 29 -7.35 -10.66 -13.88
C ASP A 29 -8.71 -10.03 -14.13
N ILE A 30 -8.98 -9.72 -15.40
CA ILE A 30 -10.25 -9.18 -15.82
C ILE A 30 -10.63 -9.64 -17.24
N ASN A 31 -11.84 -10.21 -17.37
CA ASN A 31 -12.43 -10.60 -18.65
C ASN A 31 -13.51 -9.60 -19.12
N ASN A 32 -14.04 -9.82 -20.32
CA ASN A 32 -15.03 -8.91 -20.93
C ASN A 32 -16.31 -8.76 -20.11
N ARG A 33 -16.74 -9.80 -19.39
CA ARG A 33 -17.89 -9.72 -18.49
C ARG A 33 -17.62 -8.76 -17.33
N VAL A 34 -16.45 -8.88 -16.70
CA VAL A 34 -16.08 -7.99 -15.59
C VAL A 34 -15.88 -6.55 -16.08
N ARG A 35 -15.19 -6.35 -17.22
CA ARG A 35 -15.07 -5.01 -17.85
C ARG A 35 -16.43 -4.38 -18.12
N TYR A 36 -17.39 -5.16 -18.64
CA TYR A 36 -18.75 -4.68 -18.88
C TYR A 36 -19.44 -4.23 -17.59
N VAL A 37 -19.34 -5.03 -16.53
CA VAL A 37 -19.90 -4.67 -15.22
C VAL A 37 -19.26 -3.40 -14.67
N LEU A 38 -17.92 -3.30 -14.66
CA LEU A 38 -17.22 -2.11 -14.18
C LEU A 38 -17.64 -0.85 -14.95
N LYS A 39 -17.72 -0.95 -16.29
CA LYS A 39 -18.20 0.15 -17.14
C LYS A 39 -19.63 0.57 -16.76
N LYS A 40 -20.53 -0.37 -16.49
CA LYS A 40 -21.91 -0.06 -16.03
C LYS A 40 -21.95 0.57 -14.64
N LEU A 41 -20.96 0.30 -13.81
CA LEU A 41 -20.83 0.88 -12.48
C LEU A 41 -20.09 2.23 -12.46
N GLY A 42 -19.52 2.67 -13.60
CA GLY A 42 -18.80 3.94 -13.73
C GLY A 42 -17.28 3.87 -13.55
N TYR A 43 -16.71 2.66 -13.53
CA TYR A 43 -15.28 2.43 -13.28
C TYR A 43 -14.46 2.23 -14.56
N ILE A 44 -13.21 2.69 -14.48
CA ILE A 44 -12.14 2.45 -15.45
C ILE A 44 -11.10 1.53 -14.78
N PRO A 45 -10.88 0.30 -15.28
CA PRO A 45 -9.83 -0.57 -14.79
C PRO A 45 -8.44 -0.05 -15.21
N VAL A 46 -7.48 -0.10 -14.30
CA VAL A 46 -6.08 0.32 -14.51
C VAL A 46 -5.13 -0.75 -13.98
N ASP A 47 -4.37 -1.35 -14.89
CA ASP A 47 -3.29 -2.29 -14.60
C ASP A 47 -1.93 -1.59 -14.60
N TRP A 48 -0.89 -2.32 -14.19
CA TRP A 48 0.49 -1.89 -14.34
C TRP A 48 1.00 -2.15 -15.77
N THR A 49 2.09 -1.50 -16.15
CA THR A 49 2.63 -1.59 -17.51
C THR A 49 3.51 -2.84 -17.66
N GLY A 50 2.93 -4.03 -17.72
CA GLY A 50 3.72 -5.25 -17.94
C GLY A 50 4.65 -5.64 -16.80
N ASP A 51 5.21 -6.84 -16.88
CA ASP A 51 5.94 -7.47 -15.77
C ASP A 51 7.23 -6.73 -15.39
N GLU A 52 7.80 -5.94 -16.31
CA GLU A 52 8.96 -5.11 -16.02
C GLU A 52 8.66 -3.97 -15.03
N PHE A 53 7.41 -3.55 -14.92
CA PHE A 53 7.01 -2.51 -13.97
C PHE A 53 6.24 -3.06 -12.77
N ASP A 54 6.27 -4.39 -12.56
CA ASP A 54 6.00 -5.01 -11.27
C ASP A 54 7.28 -5.02 -10.42
N THR A 55 7.27 -4.34 -9.28
CA THR A 55 8.45 -4.30 -8.40
C THR A 55 8.81 -5.65 -7.79
N ASN A 56 7.87 -6.61 -7.79
CA ASN A 56 7.97 -7.88 -7.07
C ASN A 56 8.17 -7.71 -5.55
N ASP A 57 7.76 -6.57 -4.99
CA ASP A 57 7.87 -6.27 -3.56
C ASP A 57 7.04 -7.21 -2.67
N TRP A 58 5.95 -7.78 -3.20
CA TRP A 58 5.14 -8.81 -2.56
C TRP A 58 5.93 -10.06 -2.16
N GLN A 59 7.11 -10.28 -2.75
CA GLN A 59 8.01 -11.38 -2.40
C GLN A 59 8.85 -11.10 -1.13
N LEU A 60 8.87 -9.85 -0.62
CA LEU A 60 9.61 -9.50 0.60
C LEU A 60 9.01 -10.14 1.86
N PRO A 61 7.69 -10.01 2.15
CA PRO A 61 7.10 -10.67 3.32
C PRO A 61 7.18 -12.20 3.22
N GLU A 62 7.17 -12.74 2.00
CA GLU A 62 7.31 -14.17 1.74
C GLU A 62 8.75 -14.68 1.79
N LYS A 63 9.74 -13.77 1.94
CA LYS A 63 11.18 -14.07 1.95
C LYS A 63 11.66 -14.78 0.67
N LYS A 64 10.96 -14.58 -0.45
CA LYS A 64 11.35 -15.09 -1.77
C LYS A 64 12.31 -14.14 -2.50
N MET A 65 12.25 -12.85 -2.18
CA MET A 65 13.23 -11.86 -2.60
C MET A 65 13.74 -11.07 -1.40
N THR A 66 14.97 -10.60 -1.51
CA THR A 66 15.57 -9.60 -0.62
C THR A 66 15.27 -8.19 -1.14
N GLU A 67 15.37 -7.19 -0.27
CA GLU A 67 15.22 -5.79 -0.65
C GLU A 67 16.18 -5.40 -1.79
N ALA A 68 17.43 -5.87 -1.73
CA ALA A 68 18.42 -5.61 -2.78
C ALA A 68 18.01 -6.19 -4.13
N GLN A 69 17.34 -7.34 -4.16
CA GLN A 69 16.85 -7.95 -5.40
C GLN A 69 15.68 -7.15 -5.99
N VAL A 70 14.76 -6.65 -5.16
CA VAL A 70 13.65 -5.77 -5.60
C VAL A 70 14.21 -4.47 -6.18
N ILE A 71 15.16 -3.83 -5.48
CA ILE A 71 15.83 -2.62 -5.95
C ILE A 71 16.55 -2.87 -7.28
N ALA A 72 17.29 -3.97 -7.40
CA ALA A 72 18.00 -4.32 -8.63
C ALA A 72 17.04 -4.60 -9.79
N HIS A 73 15.92 -5.28 -9.52
CA HIS A 73 14.87 -5.54 -10.50
C HIS A 73 14.29 -4.22 -11.04
N PHE A 74 13.81 -3.35 -10.14
CA PHE A 74 13.26 -2.05 -10.53
C PHE A 74 14.29 -1.17 -11.26
N SER A 75 15.54 -1.12 -10.77
CA SER A 75 16.63 -0.36 -11.39
C SER A 75 16.84 -0.76 -12.85
N LYS A 76 16.84 -2.08 -13.13
CA LYS A 76 16.97 -2.60 -14.49
C LYS A 76 15.81 -2.15 -15.39
N SER A 77 14.60 -2.18 -14.86
CA SER A 77 13.41 -1.77 -15.61
C SER A 77 13.43 -0.28 -15.97
N ILE A 78 13.72 0.59 -14.99
CA ILE A 78 13.81 2.04 -15.25
C ILE A 78 15.01 2.41 -16.13
N ASP A 79 16.11 1.68 -16.07
CA ASP A 79 17.26 1.86 -16.97
C ASP A 79 16.88 1.53 -18.42
N THR A 80 16.19 0.40 -18.60
CA THR A 80 15.70 -0.03 -19.91
C THR A 80 14.71 0.97 -20.49
N TYR A 81 13.76 1.44 -19.67
CA TYR A 81 12.83 2.49 -20.05
C TYR A 81 13.54 3.80 -20.38
N ALA A 82 14.53 4.20 -19.58
CA ALA A 82 15.27 5.44 -19.77
C ALA A 82 16.08 5.46 -21.07
N ALA A 83 16.55 4.28 -21.52
CA ALA A 83 17.25 4.10 -22.79
C ALA A 83 16.30 3.98 -24.01
N SER A 84 15.00 3.81 -23.79
CA SER A 84 13.99 3.71 -24.86
C SER A 84 13.59 5.09 -25.41
N ASN A 85 12.77 5.11 -26.46
CA ASN A 85 12.30 6.35 -27.09
C ASN A 85 11.19 7.09 -26.29
N LYS A 86 10.93 6.71 -25.02
CA LYS A 86 10.04 7.37 -24.03
C LYS A 86 8.74 7.97 -24.60
N THR A 87 8.02 7.24 -25.45
CA THR A 87 6.82 7.79 -26.11
C THR A 87 5.58 7.82 -25.22
N LYS A 88 5.59 7.09 -24.10
CA LYS A 88 4.53 7.02 -23.08
C LYS A 88 5.14 6.75 -21.71
N GLY A 89 4.47 7.23 -20.66
CA GLY A 89 4.76 6.83 -19.27
C GLY A 89 4.35 5.37 -18.99
N PHE A 90 4.54 4.95 -17.75
CA PHE A 90 4.21 3.61 -17.27
C PHE A 90 3.54 3.65 -15.90
N TYR A 91 2.79 2.61 -15.58
CA TYR A 91 2.23 2.35 -14.26
C TYR A 91 3.06 1.30 -13.55
N CYS A 92 3.57 1.62 -12.36
CA CYS A 92 4.33 0.70 -11.53
C CYS A 92 3.41 0.00 -10.52
N LEU A 93 3.57 -1.32 -10.34
CA LEU A 93 2.90 -2.10 -9.31
C LEU A 93 3.80 -2.18 -8.06
N GLU A 94 3.22 -1.74 -6.95
CA GLU A 94 3.77 -1.78 -5.59
C GLU A 94 2.61 -2.12 -4.64
N HIS A 95 2.96 -2.53 -3.42
CA HIS A 95 2.05 -2.82 -2.32
C HIS A 95 2.44 -2.02 -1.08
N ASP A 96 1.47 -1.43 -0.39
CA ASP A 96 1.67 -0.64 0.83
C ASP A 96 1.19 -1.38 2.09
N LEU A 97 1.08 -2.71 2.01
CA LEU A 97 0.50 -3.55 3.06
C LEU A 97 1.43 -3.76 4.26
N THR A 98 2.75 -3.77 4.04
CA THR A 98 3.74 -4.07 5.09
C THR A 98 4.81 -3.00 5.20
N VAL A 99 5.48 -2.95 6.35
CA VAL A 99 6.57 -1.99 6.57
C VAL A 99 7.73 -2.23 5.59
N GLU A 100 8.01 -3.49 5.25
CA GLU A 100 9.06 -3.87 4.32
C GLU A 100 8.78 -3.36 2.89
N THR A 101 7.54 -3.51 2.43
CA THR A 101 7.10 -3.08 1.09
C THR A 101 7.09 -1.55 0.98
N VAL A 102 6.58 -0.85 1.99
CA VAL A 102 6.66 0.62 2.07
C VAL A 102 8.11 1.12 2.17
N SER A 103 8.97 0.44 2.95
CA SER A 103 10.38 0.80 3.09
C SER A 103 11.15 0.68 1.77
N VAL A 104 10.89 -0.37 0.99
CA VAL A 104 11.54 -0.50 -0.32
C VAL A 104 11.01 0.54 -1.31
N ALA A 105 9.70 0.82 -1.33
CA ALA A 105 9.10 1.85 -2.20
C ALA A 105 9.77 3.23 -2.02
N GLN A 106 10.03 3.63 -0.77
CA GLN A 106 10.75 4.86 -0.46
C GLN A 106 12.16 4.92 -1.07
N LYS A 107 12.82 3.77 -1.24
CA LYS A 107 14.15 3.64 -1.88
C LYS A 107 14.06 3.62 -3.41
N LEU A 108 12.93 3.23 -3.99
CA LEU A 108 12.72 3.24 -5.44
C LEU A 108 12.49 4.65 -6.00
N ILE A 109 11.79 5.51 -5.26
CA ILE A 109 11.51 6.90 -5.65
C ILE A 109 12.76 7.67 -6.14
N PRO A 110 13.87 7.76 -5.37
CA PRO A 110 15.05 8.50 -5.82
C PRO A 110 15.71 7.90 -7.07
N LEU A 111 15.58 6.59 -7.30
CA LEU A 111 16.09 5.94 -8.52
C LEU A 111 15.31 6.41 -9.76
N GLY A 112 13.99 6.51 -9.64
CA GLY A 112 13.14 7.06 -10.71
C GLY A 112 13.45 8.52 -11.01
N LEU A 113 13.58 9.35 -9.96
CA LEU A 113 13.94 10.77 -10.11
C LEU A 113 15.28 10.95 -10.82
N ALA A 114 16.29 10.13 -10.49
CA ALA A 114 17.60 10.16 -11.15
C ALA A 114 17.55 9.80 -12.65
N LYS A 115 16.46 9.20 -13.12
CA LYS A 115 16.22 8.86 -14.54
C LYS A 115 15.26 9.85 -15.24
N ASN A 116 14.99 11.00 -14.61
CA ASN A 116 14.04 12.01 -15.07
C ASN A 116 12.63 11.45 -15.26
N ILE A 117 12.20 10.57 -14.34
CA ILE A 117 10.80 10.10 -14.29
C ILE A 117 10.02 11.05 -13.38
N THR A 118 8.90 11.57 -13.90
CA THR A 118 7.93 12.35 -13.13
C THR A 118 6.90 11.41 -12.51
N PHE A 119 6.67 11.55 -11.21
CA PHE A 119 5.62 10.84 -10.50
C PHE A 119 4.31 11.60 -10.62
N ALA A 120 3.23 10.88 -10.88
CA ALA A 120 1.91 11.42 -11.15
C ALA A 120 0.86 10.42 -10.65
N ASN A 121 -0.31 10.92 -10.25
CA ASN A 121 -1.46 10.04 -10.04
C ASN A 121 -2.03 9.57 -11.39
N VAL A 122 -2.90 8.55 -11.38
CA VAL A 122 -3.51 8.00 -12.61
C VAL A 122 -4.25 9.07 -13.44
N GLY A 123 -4.99 9.97 -12.79
CA GLY A 123 -5.70 11.05 -13.48
C GLY A 123 -4.75 12.00 -14.21
N GLU A 124 -3.59 12.31 -13.63
CA GLU A 124 -2.55 13.10 -14.28
C GLU A 124 -1.92 12.36 -15.47
N CYS A 125 -1.60 11.06 -15.30
CA CYS A 125 -1.09 10.22 -16.39
C CYS A 125 -2.06 10.16 -17.58
N GLU A 126 -3.36 10.08 -17.31
CA GLU A 126 -4.41 10.01 -18.34
C GLU A 126 -4.91 11.40 -18.80
N SER A 127 -4.37 12.50 -18.25
CA SER A 127 -4.86 13.86 -18.48
C SER A 127 -6.38 14.01 -18.22
N ASP A 128 -6.91 13.27 -17.24
CA ASP A 128 -8.32 13.30 -16.85
C ASP A 128 -8.60 14.47 -15.91
N ALA A 129 -9.25 15.50 -16.44
CA ALA A 129 -9.65 16.69 -15.68
C ALA A 129 -10.73 16.44 -14.61
N SER A 130 -11.29 15.23 -14.51
CA SER A 130 -12.33 14.90 -13.53
C SER A 130 -12.16 13.48 -12.99
N PRO A 131 -11.07 13.15 -12.27
CA PRO A 131 -10.69 11.77 -11.93
C PRO A 131 -11.59 11.03 -10.93
N TYR A 132 -12.73 11.63 -10.57
CA TYR A 132 -13.76 11.08 -9.70
C TYR A 132 -15.11 11.03 -10.43
N GLN A 133 -15.96 10.07 -10.07
CA GLN A 133 -17.31 10.02 -10.58
C GLN A 133 -18.11 11.22 -10.03
N GLY A 134 -18.76 11.97 -10.92
CA GLY A 134 -19.51 13.18 -10.55
C GLY A 134 -18.69 14.47 -10.45
N GLY A 135 -17.37 14.42 -10.72
CA GLY A 135 -16.51 15.61 -10.87
C GLY A 135 -16.15 16.35 -9.57
N THR A 136 -16.67 15.90 -8.42
CA THR A 136 -16.41 16.51 -7.11
C THR A 136 -15.30 15.75 -6.38
N GLY A 137 -14.14 16.36 -6.21
CA GLY A 137 -13.05 15.82 -5.40
C GLY A 137 -11.75 16.62 -5.57
N PRO A 138 -10.86 16.65 -4.56
CA PRO A 138 -9.57 17.31 -4.68
C PRO A 138 -8.72 16.56 -5.71
N VAL A 139 -8.30 17.23 -6.78
CA VAL A 139 -7.26 16.70 -7.67
C VAL A 139 -5.93 16.86 -6.93
N ALA A 140 -5.50 15.81 -6.23
CA ALA A 140 -4.24 15.82 -5.51
C ALA A 140 -3.09 15.68 -6.52
N THR A 141 -2.37 16.77 -6.79
CA THR A 141 -1.12 16.70 -7.56
C THR A 141 -0.09 15.87 -6.81
N ALA A 142 0.52 14.89 -7.48
CA ALA A 142 1.60 14.11 -6.87
C ALA A 142 2.84 14.98 -6.68
N THR A 143 2.96 15.66 -5.54
CA THR A 143 4.18 16.39 -5.17
C THR A 143 5.16 15.45 -4.48
N VAL A 144 6.21 15.05 -5.19
CA VAL A 144 7.37 14.39 -4.58
C VAL A 144 8.32 15.48 -4.07
N SER A 145 8.18 15.84 -2.79
CA SER A 145 9.18 16.67 -2.12
C SER A 145 10.46 15.85 -1.97
N GLY A 146 11.50 16.23 -2.70
CA GLY A 146 12.81 15.58 -2.63
C GLY A 146 13.36 15.64 -1.21
N ALA A 147 13.28 14.54 -0.47
CA ALA A 147 13.98 14.37 0.79
C ALA A 147 15.48 14.19 0.48
N ASN A 148 16.26 15.24 0.69
CA ASN A 148 17.71 15.18 0.69
C ASN A 148 18.16 14.23 1.83
N PRO A 149 18.95 13.16 1.58
CA PRO A 149 19.37 12.26 2.63
C PRO A 149 20.56 12.89 3.37
N SER A 150 20.28 13.76 4.34
CA SER A 150 21.28 14.17 5.33
C SER A 150 20.99 13.48 6.65
N ALA A 151 21.89 12.56 6.98
CA ALA A 151 21.94 11.79 8.21
C ALA A 151 21.94 12.67 9.47
N THR A 152 21.33 12.17 10.54
CA THR A 152 21.92 12.21 11.90
C THR A 152 21.17 11.23 12.79
N GLY A 153 21.90 10.25 13.32
CA GLY A 153 21.37 9.27 14.26
C GLY A 153 21.10 9.89 15.62
N SER A 154 20.04 9.42 16.27
CA SER A 154 19.84 9.61 17.71
C SER A 154 19.66 8.25 18.38
N THR A 155 20.73 7.76 18.99
CA THR A 155 20.67 6.70 20.00
C THR A 155 20.01 7.26 21.25
N SER A 156 18.90 6.66 21.68
CA SER A 156 18.27 6.97 22.97
C SER A 156 18.68 5.89 23.99
N PRO A 157 19.19 6.24 25.18
CA PRO A 157 19.67 5.25 26.14
C PRO A 157 18.53 4.63 26.96
N ARG A 158 18.60 3.31 27.10
CA ARG A 158 17.76 2.48 27.97
C ARG A 158 18.13 2.70 29.43
N ALA A 159 17.17 3.14 30.25
CA ALA A 159 17.33 3.19 31.70
C ALA A 159 16.99 1.82 32.33
N THR A 160 17.96 1.28 33.05
CA THR A 160 17.86 0.08 33.90
C THR A 160 17.60 0.55 35.33
N ALA A 161 16.61 -0.01 36.03
CA ALA A 161 16.43 0.21 37.46
C ALA A 161 16.32 -1.12 38.21
N SER A 162 17.26 -1.35 39.11
CA SER A 162 17.36 -2.49 40.03
C SER A 162 17.09 -2.05 41.47
N THR A 163 16.14 -2.75 42.11
CA THR A 163 16.05 -3.18 43.53
C THR A 163 16.49 -2.28 44.69
N THR A 164 15.62 -2.09 45.71
CA THR A 164 15.76 -2.59 47.11
C THR A 164 14.61 -2.11 48.05
N PRO A 165 14.41 -2.70 49.26
CA PRO A 165 13.08 -2.99 49.85
C PRO A 165 12.78 -2.37 51.24
N ALA A 166 11.57 -2.69 51.77
CA ALA A 166 11.07 -2.67 53.18
C ALA A 166 9.83 -1.76 53.36
N LYS A 167 8.81 -1.99 54.21
CA LYS A 167 8.40 -3.02 55.21
C LYS A 167 6.93 -2.70 55.61
N ASN A 168 6.15 -3.74 55.96
CA ASN A 168 4.98 -3.87 56.89
C ASN A 168 3.98 -2.69 57.11
N ALA A 169 2.66 -2.85 57.29
CA ALA A 169 1.90 -3.91 58.00
C ALA A 169 0.37 -3.84 57.71
N ASN A 170 -0.29 -4.98 57.97
CA ASN A 170 -1.66 -5.21 58.46
C ASN A 170 -2.92 -4.70 57.74
N GLY A 171 -3.85 -5.63 57.47
CA GLY A 171 -5.29 -5.35 57.35
C GLY A 171 -6.06 -6.45 56.61
N ALA A 172 -7.01 -7.10 57.29
CA ALA A 172 -7.68 -8.35 56.93
C ALA A 172 -8.79 -8.28 55.86
N GLU A 173 -9.18 -9.48 55.37
CA GLU A 173 -10.52 -9.90 54.87
C GLU A 173 -11.02 -9.29 53.54
N LYS A 174 -11.82 -9.93 52.66
CA LYS A 174 -12.33 -11.29 52.41
C LYS A 174 -13.11 -11.22 51.06
N THR A 175 -13.17 -12.32 50.31
CA THR A 175 -14.29 -12.73 49.42
C THR A 175 -14.47 -12.13 48.00
N ALA A 176 -14.42 -13.06 47.04
CA ALA A 176 -15.19 -13.25 45.78
C ALA A 176 -15.35 -12.14 44.73
N GLY A 177 -15.11 -12.54 43.47
CA GLY A 177 -15.62 -11.84 42.29
C GLY A 177 -14.98 -12.33 40.99
N SER A 178 -15.41 -13.49 40.48
CA SER A 178 -15.12 -13.91 39.11
C SER A 178 -15.78 -12.95 38.11
N VAL A 179 -15.01 -12.40 37.18
CA VAL A 179 -15.55 -11.92 35.89
C VAL A 179 -14.68 -12.49 34.78
N LEU A 180 -15.31 -13.39 34.03
CA LEU A 180 -14.81 -14.08 32.86
C LEU A 180 -14.81 -13.10 31.67
N ALA A 181 -13.64 -12.68 31.21
CA ALA A 181 -13.50 -11.94 29.95
C ALA A 181 -13.39 -12.93 28.79
N ILE A 182 -14.50 -13.08 28.06
CA ILE A 182 -14.59 -13.79 26.78
C ILE A 182 -13.93 -12.92 25.70
N ALA A 183 -12.71 -13.25 25.31
CA ALA A 183 -12.10 -12.73 24.10
C ALA A 183 -12.55 -13.59 22.91
N GLY A 184 -13.50 -13.07 22.12
CA GLY A 184 -13.89 -13.65 20.84
C GLY A 184 -12.79 -13.43 19.81
N ALA A 185 -11.96 -14.43 19.58
CA ALA A 185 -11.08 -14.51 18.43
C ALA A 185 -11.88 -15.09 17.25
N VAL A 186 -12.25 -14.25 16.27
CA VAL A 186 -12.70 -14.73 14.96
C VAL A 186 -11.45 -14.88 14.10
N ALA A 187 -10.91 -16.09 14.08
CA ALA A 187 -9.93 -16.52 13.10
C ALA A 187 -10.67 -16.79 11.79
N ALA A 188 -10.50 -15.93 10.78
CA ALA A 188 -10.96 -16.21 9.43
C ALA A 188 -9.96 -17.15 8.75
N VAL A 189 -10.41 -18.39 8.54
CA VAL A 189 -9.74 -19.42 7.75
C VAL A 189 -9.95 -19.08 6.27
N ALA A 190 -8.87 -18.94 5.51
CA ALA A 190 -8.85 -19.11 4.06
C ALA A 190 -7.61 -19.97 3.79
N GLY A 191 -7.71 -21.19 3.27
CA GLY A 191 -8.54 -21.62 2.16
C GLY A 191 -7.58 -22.05 1.05
N LEU A 192 -6.80 -23.09 1.33
CA LEU A 192 -5.95 -23.79 0.38
C LEU A 192 -6.84 -24.41 -0.70
N VAL A 193 -6.67 -23.98 -1.95
CA VAL A 193 -7.09 -24.76 -3.11
C VAL A 193 -5.90 -24.85 -4.05
N LEU A 194 -5.36 -26.06 -4.13
CA LEU A 194 -4.50 -26.51 -5.23
C LEU A 194 -5.35 -26.54 -6.51
N ALA A 195 -4.82 -25.95 -7.56
CA ALA A 195 -4.95 -26.43 -8.94
C ALA A 195 -3.60 -26.15 -9.63
#